data_AF-M0AYT4-F1
#
_entry.id   AF-M0AYT4-F1
#
_cell.length_a   1.000
_cell.length_b   1.000
_cell.length_c   1.000
_cell.angle_alpha   90.00
_cell.angle_beta   90.00
_cell.angle_gamma   90.00
#
_symmetry.space_group_name_H-M   'P 1'
#
loop_
_entity.id
_entity.type
_entity.pdbx_description
1 polymer ?
#
loop_
_entity_poly.entity_id
_entity_poly.type
_entity_poly.pdbx_seq_one_letter_code
_entity_poly.pdbx_strand_id
1 'polypeptide(L)' 'MSKESSNSSDNVDDHESKTEKVAAVCSECGTAYAAEKWPDGKILLIGQRTGCQCGATSFVEIDEDEEFPPQANAE' A
#
# COMPACT_ATOMS: atom_id res chain seq x y z
N MET A 1 -6.47 -35.71 -17.33
CA MET A 1 -7.17 -34.85 -18.30
C MET A 1 -7.86 -33.76 -17.47
N SER A 2 -7.11 -32.85 -16.85
CA SER A 2 -6.58 -31.61 -17.45
C SER A 2 -7.69 -30.76 -18.07
N LYS A 3 -8.13 -29.76 -17.30
CA LYS A 3 -8.65 -28.43 -17.66
C LYS A 3 -8.99 -27.73 -16.33
N GLU A 4 -8.19 -26.77 -15.86
CA GLU A 4 -8.29 -25.33 -16.23
C GLU A 4 -9.67 -24.80 -15.77
N SER A 5 -9.80 -23.80 -14.90
CA SER A 5 -9.08 -22.52 -14.91
C SER A 5 -9.16 -21.84 -13.55
N SER A 6 -8.07 -21.19 -13.17
CA SER A 6 -8.03 -20.16 -12.13
C SER A 6 -9.06 -19.08 -12.46
N ASN A 7 -10.09 -18.91 -11.62
CA ASN A 7 -11.07 -17.85 -11.81
C ASN A 7 -10.82 -16.75 -10.77
N SER A 8 -10.31 -15.64 -11.32
CA SER A 8 -10.46 -14.26 -10.89
C SER A 8 -10.30 -13.98 -9.40
N SER A 9 -9.12 -13.48 -9.01
CA SER A 9 -9.00 -12.73 -7.75
C SER A 9 -9.89 -11.51 -7.86
N ASP A 10 -11.04 -11.56 -7.18
CA ASP A 10 -11.97 -10.46 -7.04
C ASP A 10 -11.24 -9.22 -6.51
N ASN A 11 -11.10 -8.22 -7.37
CA ASN A 11 -10.81 -6.85 -6.96
C ASN A 11 -12.06 -6.33 -6.24
N VAL A 12 -12.08 -6.45 -4.92
CA VAL A 12 -13.04 -5.76 -4.09
C VAL A 12 -12.48 -4.37 -3.82
N ASP A 13 -12.65 -3.51 -4.81
CA ASP A 13 -12.70 -2.06 -4.62
C ASP A 13 -14.03 -1.70 -3.93
N ASP A 14 -13.99 -0.62 -3.16
CA ASP A 14 -15.08 -0.01 -2.38
C ASP A 14 -15.39 -0.57 -0.98
N HIS A 15 -14.84 0.12 0.02
CA HIS A 15 -15.66 0.61 1.13
C HIS A 15 -15.05 1.90 1.67
N GLU A 16 -15.69 3.02 1.35
CA GLU A 16 -15.45 4.37 1.86
C GLU A 16 -15.11 4.36 3.36
N SER A 17 -13.81 4.26 3.62
CA SER A 17 -13.19 4.54 4.89
C SER A 17 -12.35 5.76 4.60
N LYS A 18 -12.54 6.81 5.40
CA LYS A 18 -12.03 8.16 5.17
C LYS A 18 -10.49 8.28 5.17
N THR A 19 -9.79 7.16 5.03
CA THR A 19 -8.34 6.98 5.14
C THR A 19 -7.86 6.15 3.95
N GLU A 20 -6.91 6.68 3.19
CA GLU A 20 -6.29 6.01 2.05
C GLU A 20 -5.21 5.06 2.54
N LYS A 21 -5.17 3.82 2.05
CA LYS A 21 -4.05 2.93 2.34
C LYS A 21 -2.87 3.36 1.48
N VAL A 22 -1.77 3.70 2.12
CA VAL A 22 -0.53 4.17 1.49
C VAL A 22 0.64 3.36 2.00
N ALA A 23 1.71 3.29 1.24
CA ALA A 23 2.98 2.80 1.76
C ALA A 23 3.78 3.96 2.39
N ALA A 24 4.49 3.68 3.48
CA ALA A 24 5.35 4.65 4.15
C ALA A 24 6.72 4.04 4.41
N VAL A 25 7.77 4.80 4.11
CA VAL A 25 9.16 4.38 4.27
C VAL A 25 9.81 5.12 5.42
N CYS A 26 10.54 4.39 6.26
CA CYS A 26 11.36 4.99 7.30
C CYS A 26 12.50 5.82 6.69
N SER A 27 12.58 7.11 7.05
CA SER A 27 13.63 8.01 6.54
C SER A 27 15.04 7.63 7.01
N GLU A 28 15.16 6.89 8.10
CA GLU A 28 16.45 6.52 8.70
C GLU A 28 17.03 5.23 8.11
N CYS A 29 16.20 4.18 8.00
CA CYS A 29 16.66 2.85 7.56
C CYS A 29 16.10 2.40 6.20
N GLY A 30 15.17 3.15 5.61
CA GLY A 30 14.59 2.82 4.30
C GLY A 30 13.59 1.66 4.32
N THR A 31 13.15 1.20 5.50
CA THR A 31 12.18 0.10 5.59
C THR A 31 10.78 0.60 5.21
N ALA A 32 10.14 -0.08 4.26
CA ALA A 32 8.76 0.18 3.86
C ALA A 32 7.76 -0.52 4.79
N TYR A 33 6.66 0.18 5.07
CA TYR A 33 5.56 -0.27 5.92
C TYR A 33 4.22 0.10 5.30
N ALA A 34 3.21 -0.71 5.56
CA ALA A 34 1.84 -0.34 5.25
C ALA A 34 1.35 0.73 6.24
N ALA A 35 0.76 1.80 5.72
CA ALA A 35 0.21 2.91 6.48
C ALA A 35 -1.17 3.33 5.96
N GLU A 36 -1.89 4.10 6.76
CA GLU A 36 -3.16 4.72 6.40
C GLU A 36 -3.00 6.23 6.50
N LYS A 37 -3.21 6.92 5.38
CA LYS A 37 -3.25 8.37 5.28
C LYS A 37 -4.65 8.86 5.59
N TRP A 38 -4.74 9.67 6.63
CA TRP A 38 -5.97 10.32 7.07
C TRP A 38 -6.23 11.58 6.24
N PRO A 39 -7.48 12.04 6.15
CA PRO A 39 -7.83 13.21 5.34
C PRO A 39 -7.29 14.50 5.97
N ASP A 40 -6.94 14.46 7.27
CA ASP A 40 -6.19 15.50 7.98
C ASP A 40 -4.69 15.54 7.61
N GLY A 41 -4.22 14.64 6.73
CA GLY A 41 -2.82 14.49 6.35
C GLY A 41 -1.97 13.68 7.35
N LYS A 42 -2.59 12.99 8.30
CA LYS A 42 -1.87 12.14 9.27
C LYS A 42 -1.61 10.76 8.68
N ILE A 43 -0.38 10.28 8.76
CA ILE A 43 0.00 8.92 8.36
C ILE A 43 0.08 8.05 9.61
N LEU A 44 -0.67 6.94 9.64
CA LEU A 44 -0.64 5.96 10.73
C LEU A 44 -0.24 4.58 10.19
N LEU A 45 0.82 4.01 10.75
CA LEU A 45 1.27 2.67 10.38
C LEU A 45 0.23 1.60 10.77
N ILE A 46 -0.08 0.73 9.82
CA ILE A 46 -0.97 -0.41 10.02
C ILE A 46 -0.17 -1.51 10.75
N GLY A 47 -0.67 -1.96 11.90
CA GLY A 47 -0.06 -3.07 12.65
C GLY A 47 1.19 -2.72 13.47
N GLN A 48 1.78 -1.53 13.33
CA GLN A 48 2.95 -1.09 14.10
C GLN A 48 2.75 0.29 14.74
N ARG A 49 2.18 0.31 15.95
CA ARG A 49 1.97 1.56 16.72
C ARG A 49 3.24 2.14 17.35
N THR A 50 4.30 1.35 17.48
CA THR A 50 5.53 1.75 18.19
C THR A 50 6.60 2.39 17.29
N GLY A 51 6.37 2.48 15.98
CA GLY A 51 7.34 3.00 15.01
C GLY A 51 8.18 1.91 14.37
N CYS A 52 9.33 2.29 13.82
CA CYS A 52 10.16 1.43 12.98
C CYS A 52 11.00 0.50 13.85
N GLN A 53 11.38 -0.66 13.30
CA GLN A 53 12.28 -1.60 13.97
C GLN A 53 13.65 -0.98 14.32
N CYS A 54 14.10 0.03 13.60
CA CYS A 54 15.34 0.75 13.91
C CYS A 54 15.21 1.72 15.09
N GLY A 55 14.00 1.94 15.61
CA GLY A 55 13.70 2.91 16.67
C GLY A 55 13.32 4.30 16.16
N ALA A 56 13.34 4.53 14.85
CA ALA A 56 12.90 5.79 14.27
C ALA A 56 11.36 5.88 14.21
N THR A 57 10.86 7.11 14.32
CA THR A 57 9.42 7.44 14.22
C THR A 57 9.13 8.40 13.06
N SER A 58 10.12 8.67 12.21
CA SER A 58 10.00 9.49 11.01
C SER A 58 9.74 8.62 9.79
N PHE A 59 8.61 8.87 9.13
CA PHE A 59 8.16 8.13 7.96
C PHE A 59 7.76 9.09 6.85
N VAL A 60 8.04 8.71 5.62
CA VAL A 60 7.67 9.42 4.40
C VAL A 60 6.68 8.57 3.63
N GLU A 61 5.56 9.15 3.18
CA GLU A 61 4.66 8.47 2.26
C GLU A 61 5.38 8.21 0.93
N ILE A 62 5.21 7.01 0.40
CA ILE A 62 5.54 6.68 -0.98
C ILE A 62 4.21 6.44 -1.67
N ASP A 63 3.93 7.28 -2.65
CA ASP A 63 2.74 7.11 -3.47
C ASP A 63 2.96 5.94 -4.44
N GLU A 64 1.97 5.07 -4.53
CA GLU A 64 1.93 3.93 -5.44
C GLU A 64 1.11 4.27 -6.71
N ASP A 65 0.69 5.53 -6.87
CA ASP A 65 -0.07 6.05 -8.00
C ASP A 65 0.72 6.17 -9.32
N GLU A 66 1.91 5.59 -9.39
CA GLU A 66 2.45 5.16 -10.67
C GLU A 66 1.67 3.92 -11.12
N GLU A 67 0.46 4.17 -11.65
CA GLU A 67 -0.34 3.23 -12.43
C GLU A 67 0.63 2.42 -13.27
N PHE A 68 0.81 1.14 -12.92
CA PHE A 68 1.39 0.20 -13.86
C PHE A 68 0.51 0.31 -15.10
N PRO A 69 1.02 0.87 -16.22
CA PRO A 69 0.17 1.09 -17.39
C PRO A 69 -0.45 -0.26 -17.70
N PRO A 70 -1.79 -0.32 -17.93
CA PRO A 70 -2.46 -1.58 -18.23
C PRO A 70 -1.64 -2.22 -19.33
N GLN A 71 -1.16 -3.45 -19.10
CA GLN A 71 -0.27 -4.16 -20.01
C GLN A 71 -0.91 -4.19 -21.41
N ALA A 72 -0.58 -3.17 -22.20
CA ALA A 72 -0.93 -3.06 -23.59
C ALA A 72 0.13 -3.86 -24.34
N ASN A 73 0.09 -5.17 -24.19
CA ASN A 73 0.65 -6.09 -25.18
C ASN A 73 -0.52 -6.59 -26.02
N ALA A 74 -0.83 -5.88 -27.09
CA ALA A 74 -0.24 -6.07 -28.42
C ALA A 74 -1.01 -7.17 -29.18
N GLU A 75 -1.74 -6.66 -30.17
CA GLU A 75 -2.41 -7.24 -31.35
C GLU A 75 -2.08 -8.70 -31.71
#